data_AF-A0A6S6XK00-F1
#
_entry.id   AF-A0A6S6XK00-F1
#
_cell.length_a   1.000
_cell.length_b   1.000
_cell.length_c   1.000
_cell.angle_alpha   90.00
_cell.angle_beta   90.00
_cell.angle_gamma   90.00
#
_symmetry.space_group_name_H-M   'P 1'
#
loop_
_entity.id
_entity.type
_entity.pdbx_description
1 polymer ?
#
loop_
_entity_poly.entity_id
_entity_poly.type
_entity_poly.pdbx_seq_one_letter_code
_entity_poly.pdbx_strand_id
1 'polypeptide(L)'
;MKRCSTIILRCAVAFAGVVMLAICGVIAWIAFFENRPDPYHMEYIGLIGTYAAAVPYFIALHQAMKLLKYIDTGCAFSELSVKSLDIITHCAIVVFMIVTVGGLPFFYTLVQLDDDTPGFLLLGLLISGSAFLIAVFTSVLKRLLQDAIDVKSENDLTI
;
A
#
# COMPACT_ATOMS: atom_id res chain seq x y z
N MET A 1 21.38 9.15 18.12
CA MET A 1 21.25 9.15 16.64
C MET A 1 20.27 8.11 16.09
N LYS A 2 20.20 6.86 16.59
CA LYS A 2 19.27 5.81 16.07
C LYS A 2 17.77 6.13 16.20
N ARG A 3 17.32 6.77 17.29
CA ARG A 3 15.91 7.16 17.49
C ARG A 3 15.39 8.29 16.58
N CYS A 4 16.24 9.20 16.09
CA CYS A 4 15.78 10.29 15.21
C CYS A 4 15.41 9.77 13.82
N SER A 5 16.15 8.77 13.30
CA SER A 5 15.90 8.21 11.97
C SER A 5 14.55 7.48 11.91
N THR A 6 14.17 6.78 12.97
CA THR A 6 12.86 6.10 13.05
C THR A 6 11.72 7.08 13.26
N ILE A 7 11.92 8.21 13.94
CA ILE A 7 10.91 9.28 14.04
C ILE A 7 10.60 9.88 12.67
N ILE A 8 11.62 10.17 11.85
CA ILE A 8 11.42 10.70 10.50
C ILE A 8 10.60 9.71 9.65
N LEU A 9 10.94 8.42 9.71
CA LEU A 9 10.20 7.40 8.97
C LEU A 9 8.75 7.24 9.48
N ARG A 10 8.50 7.33 10.80
CA ARG A 10 7.14 7.35 11.35
C ARG A 10 6.34 8.54 10.84
N CYS A 11 6.95 9.73 10.80
CA CYS A 11 6.30 10.93 10.25
C CYS A 11 6.00 10.75 8.75
N ALA A 12 6.91 10.16 7.98
CA ALA A 12 6.68 9.88 6.56
C ALA A 12 5.52 8.89 6.34
N VAL A 13 5.44 7.82 7.14
CA VAL A 13 4.33 6.84 7.08
C VAL A 13 3.01 7.50 7.49
N ALA A 14 3.00 8.32 8.54
CA ALA A 14 1.81 9.06 8.95
C ALA A 14 1.35 10.05 7.86
N PHE A 15 2.29 10.77 7.24
CA PHE A 15 2.01 11.67 6.14
C PHE A 15 1.42 10.94 4.93
N ALA A 16 1.96 9.78 4.56
CA ALA A 16 1.42 8.95 3.49
C ALA A 16 -0.04 8.53 3.76
N GLY A 17 -0.38 8.21 5.02
CA GLY A 17 -1.76 7.95 5.43
C GLY A 17 -2.69 9.16 5.29
N VAL A 18 -2.23 10.35 5.66
CA VAL A 18 -3.00 11.59 5.50
C VAL A 18 -3.24 11.91 4.02
N VAL A 19 -2.23 11.72 3.17
CA VAL A 19 -2.37 11.91 1.72
C VAL A 19 -3.44 10.97 1.15
N MET A 20 -3.44 9.70 1.56
CA MET A 20 -4.47 8.75 1.11
C MET A 20 -5.88 9.13 1.58
N LEU A 21 -6.03 9.62 2.82
CA LEU A 21 -7.31 10.13 3.31
C LEU A 21 -7.79 11.34 2.51
N ALA A 22 -6.89 12.26 2.15
CA ALA A 22 -7.23 13.40 1.32
C ALA A 22 -7.73 12.97 -0.07
N ILE A 23 -7.05 11.99 -0.70
CA ILE A 23 -7.50 11.42 -1.98
C ILE A 23 -8.89 10.80 -1.86
N CYS A 24 -9.14 10.00 -0.82
CA CYS A 24 -10.46 9.40 -0.59
C CYS A 24 -11.54 10.47 -0.35
N GLY A 25 -11.20 11.56 0.35
CA GLY A 25 -12.10 12.68 0.60
C GLY A 25 -12.46 13.47 -0.65
N VAL A 26 -11.49 13.74 -1.52
CA VAL A 26 -11.72 14.44 -2.81
C VAL A 26 -12.60 13.59 -3.73
N ILE A 27 -12.33 12.28 -3.84
CA ILE A 27 -13.13 11.38 -4.70
C ILE A 27 -14.56 11.25 -4.16
N ALA A 28 -14.73 11.16 -2.84
CA ALA A 28 -16.06 11.17 -2.23
C ALA A 28 -16.79 12.50 -2.45
N TRP A 29 -16.08 13.62 -2.36
CA TRP A 29 -16.66 14.93 -2.64
C TRP A 29 -17.21 15.00 -4.07
N ILE A 30 -16.43 14.57 -5.05
CA ILE A 30 -16.85 14.53 -6.46
C ILE A 30 -18.10 13.65 -6.61
N ALA A 31 -18.07 12.41 -6.10
CA ALA A 31 -19.17 11.46 -6.26
C ALA A 31 -20.50 11.86 -5.60
N PHE A 32 -20.46 12.64 -4.51
CA PHE A 32 -21.67 13.02 -3.76
C PHE A 32 -22.15 14.46 -4.02
N PHE A 33 -21.25 15.39 -4.31
CA PHE A 33 -21.60 16.81 -4.44
C PHE A 33 -21.54 17.31 -5.88
N GLU A 34 -20.70 16.71 -6.73
CA GLU A 34 -20.62 17.08 -8.13
C GLU A 34 -21.62 16.22 -8.90
N ASN A 35 -22.89 16.65 -8.86
CA ASN A 35 -24.03 15.93 -9.42
C ASN A 35 -23.98 15.92 -10.96
N ARG A 36 -23.01 15.18 -11.53
CA ARG A 36 -22.92 14.97 -12.97
C ARG A 36 -23.90 13.85 -13.34
N PRO A 37 -24.85 14.11 -14.24
CA PRO A 37 -25.77 13.07 -14.70
C PRO A 37 -25.01 12.15 -15.66
N ASP A 38 -24.20 11.23 -15.11
CA ASP A 38 -23.54 10.21 -15.89
C ASP A 38 -24.42 8.95 -15.96
N PRO A 39 -24.82 8.49 -17.16
CA PRO A 39 -25.72 7.35 -17.31
C PRO A 39 -25.14 6.03 -16.77
N TYR A 40 -23.83 5.94 -16.56
CA TYR A 40 -23.15 4.71 -16.14
C TYR A 40 -22.69 4.71 -14.68
N HIS A 41 -22.95 5.78 -13.91
CA HIS A 41 -22.54 5.90 -12.49
C HIS A 41 -21.04 5.61 -12.26
N MET A 42 -20.18 5.99 -13.21
CA MET A 42 -18.74 5.68 -13.19
C MET A 42 -18.03 6.22 -11.94
N GLU A 43 -18.50 7.34 -11.41
CA GLU A 43 -18.02 7.98 -10.18
C GLU A 43 -18.21 7.11 -8.93
N TYR A 44 -19.32 6.38 -8.82
CA TYR A 44 -19.53 5.42 -7.73
C TYR A 44 -18.64 4.19 -7.86
N ILE A 45 -18.39 3.72 -9.10
CA ILE A 45 -17.47 2.61 -9.36
C ILE A 45 -16.03 3.01 -8.96
N GLY A 46 -15.60 4.21 -9.35
CA GLY A 46 -14.31 4.78 -8.95
C GLY A 46 -14.17 4.95 -7.44
N LEU A 47 -15.23 5.39 -6.75
CA LEU A 47 -15.30 5.47 -5.30
C LEU A 47 -15.13 4.09 -4.66
N ILE A 48 -15.92 3.10 -5.08
CA ILE A 48 -15.83 1.73 -4.54
C ILE A 48 -14.43 1.15 -4.75
N GLY A 49 -13.86 1.31 -5.94
CA GLY A 49 -12.51 0.82 -6.25
C GLY A 49 -11.43 1.48 -5.38
N THR A 50 -11.54 2.79 -5.16
CA THR A 50 -10.57 3.53 -4.33
C THR A 50 -10.67 3.14 -2.86
N TYR A 51 -11.89 3.00 -2.33
CA TYR A 51 -12.10 2.54 -0.95
C TYR A 51 -11.66 1.08 -0.77
N ALA A 52 -11.89 0.22 -1.77
CA ALA A 52 -11.42 -1.17 -1.75
C ALA A 52 -9.89 -1.25 -1.67
N ALA A 53 -9.16 -0.37 -2.38
CA ALA A 53 -7.70 -0.28 -2.29
C ALA A 53 -7.20 0.43 -1.02
N ALA A 54 -7.98 1.36 -0.47
CA ALA A 54 -7.64 2.10 0.75
C ALA A 54 -7.53 1.19 1.98
N VAL A 55 -8.41 0.19 2.09
CA VAL A 55 -8.41 -0.76 3.22
C VAL A 55 -7.06 -1.49 3.38
N PRO A 56 -6.54 -2.25 2.39
CA PRO A 56 -5.24 -2.91 2.49
C PRO A 56 -4.09 -1.90 2.61
N TYR A 57 -4.21 -0.70 2.04
CA TYR A 57 -3.21 0.35 2.19
C TYR A 57 -3.07 0.81 3.67
N PHE A 58 -4.18 1.09 4.35
CA PHE A 58 -4.14 1.45 5.78
C PHE A 58 -3.65 0.30 6.67
N ILE A 59 -4.01 -0.94 6.34
CA ILE A 59 -3.48 -2.12 7.04
C ILE A 59 -1.96 -2.18 6.89
N ALA A 60 -1.43 -1.97 5.67
CA ALA A 60 0.01 -1.94 5.42
C ALA A 60 0.71 -0.82 6.19
N LEU A 61 0.13 0.39 6.24
CA LEU A 61 0.68 1.52 7.01
C LEU A 61 0.75 1.21 8.52
N HIS A 62 -0.33 0.66 9.08
CA HIS A 62 -0.36 0.28 10.49
C HIS A 62 0.70 -0.79 10.79
N GLN A 63 0.88 -1.75 9.88
CA GLN A 63 1.89 -2.78 10.05
C GLN A 63 3.32 -2.25 9.89
N ALA A 64 3.54 -1.26 9.01
CA ALA A 64 4.80 -0.55 8.89
C ALA A 64 5.16 0.21 10.18
N MET A 65 4.18 0.85 10.82
CA MET A 65 4.37 1.49 12.13
C MET A 65 4.75 0.48 13.23
N LYS A 66 4.16 -0.72 13.23
CA LYS A 66 4.54 -1.81 14.15
C LYS A 66 5.96 -2.30 13.89
N LEU A 67 6.33 -2.52 12.62
CA LEU A 67 7.67 -2.92 12.23
C LEU A 67 8.71 -1.91 12.74
N LEU A 68 8.41 -0.62 12.59
CA LEU A 68 9.28 0.46 13.03
C LEU A 68 9.42 0.52 14.56
N LYS A 69 8.35 0.18 15.28
CA LYS A 69 8.40 0.00 16.74
C LYS A 69 9.30 -1.19 17.13
N TYR A 70 9.25 -2.31 16.42
CA TYR A 70 10.14 -3.45 16.70
C TYR A 70 11.61 -3.13 16.46
N ILE A 71 11.91 -2.30 15.46
CA ILE A 71 13.28 -1.80 15.22
C ILE A 71 13.74 -0.94 16.39
N ASP A 72 12.88 -0.05 16.89
CA ASP A 72 13.22 0.82 18.03
C ASP A 72 13.41 0.06 19.35
N THR A 73 12.70 -1.05 19.55
CA THR A 73 12.84 -1.90 20.75
C THR A 73 13.96 -2.93 20.62
N GLY A 74 14.69 -2.97 19.51
CA GLY A 74 15.76 -3.95 19.27
C GLY A 74 15.27 -5.35 18.88
N CYS A 75 13.97 -5.52 18.63
CA CYS A 75 13.34 -6.78 18.23
C CYS A 75 13.19 -6.90 16.70
N ALA A 76 14.04 -6.23 15.92
CA ALA A 76 13.95 -6.23 14.45
C ALA A 76 14.06 -7.65 13.86
N PHE A 77 14.96 -8.47 14.40
CA PHE A 77 15.12 -9.89 14.05
C PHE A 77 14.25 -10.76 14.94
N SER A 78 12.93 -10.65 14.76
CA SER A 78 11.95 -11.49 15.45
C SER A 78 10.89 -11.98 14.48
N GLU A 79 10.26 -13.11 14.81
CA GLU A 79 9.12 -13.62 14.04
C GLU A 79 7.99 -12.59 13.91
N LEU A 80 7.84 -11.71 14.90
CA LEU A 80 6.86 -10.61 14.88
C LEU A 80 7.16 -9.61 13.74
N SER A 81 8.43 -9.32 13.48
CA SER A 81 8.84 -8.46 12.36
C SER A 81 8.60 -9.16 11.02
N VAL A 82 8.91 -10.45 10.90
CA VAL A 82 8.64 -11.22 9.67
C VAL A 82 7.14 -11.28 9.40
N LYS A 83 6.33 -11.58 10.41
CA LYS A 83 4.85 -11.59 10.30
C LYS A 83 4.30 -10.22 9.90
N SER A 84 4.93 -9.16 10.39
CA SER A 84 4.56 -7.80 9.98
C SER A 84 4.83 -7.56 8.50
N LEU A 85 6.00 -7.98 8.04
CA LEU A 85 6.40 -7.79 6.66
C LEU A 85 5.57 -8.67 5.71
N ASP A 86 5.18 -9.87 6.15
CA ASP A 86 4.28 -10.77 5.43
C ASP A 86 2.90 -10.15 5.18
N ILE A 87 2.32 -9.51 6.21
CA ILE A 87 1.04 -8.79 6.07
C ILE A 87 1.20 -7.62 5.08
N ILE A 88 2.31 -6.88 5.14
CA ILE A 88 2.58 -5.77 4.20
C ILE A 88 2.66 -6.31 2.76
N THR A 89 3.38 -7.43 2.54
CA THR A 89 3.47 -8.09 1.23
C THR A 89 2.09 -8.48 0.71
N HIS A 90 1.27 -9.15 1.53
CA HIS A 90 -0.08 -9.53 1.14
C HIS A 90 -0.94 -8.30 0.80
N CYS A 91 -0.86 -7.24 1.59
CA CYS A 91 -1.57 -5.99 1.31
C CYS A 91 -1.12 -5.38 -0.03
N ALA A 92 0.18 -5.35 -0.31
CA ALA A 92 0.72 -4.84 -1.58
C ALA A 92 0.25 -5.67 -2.78
N ILE A 93 0.21 -7.00 -2.66
CA ILE A 93 -0.33 -7.89 -3.70
C ILE A 93 -1.83 -7.66 -3.90
N VAL A 94 -2.61 -7.51 -2.82
CA VAL A 94 -4.05 -7.24 -2.91
C VAL A 94 -4.30 -5.90 -3.60
N VAL A 95 -3.57 -4.84 -3.23
CA VAL A 95 -3.67 -3.53 -3.90
C VAL A 95 -3.31 -3.66 -5.38
N PHE A 96 -2.22 -4.37 -5.70
CA PHE A 96 -1.82 -4.62 -7.08
C PHE A 96 -2.92 -5.31 -7.89
N MET A 97 -3.56 -6.35 -7.32
CA MET A 97 -4.64 -7.07 -7.99
C MET A 97 -5.89 -6.19 -8.15
N ILE A 98 -6.27 -5.40 -7.13
CA ILE A 98 -7.41 -4.49 -7.22
C ILE A 98 -7.20 -3.45 -8.33
N VAL A 99 -6.01 -2.82 -8.37
CA VAL A 99 -5.70 -1.79 -9.36
C VAL A 99 -5.53 -2.38 -10.75
N THR A 100 -4.93 -3.57 -10.88
CA THR A 100 -4.67 -4.16 -12.20
C THR A 100 -5.90 -4.83 -12.80
N VAL A 101 -6.69 -5.54 -11.99
CA VAL A 101 -7.88 -6.25 -12.46
C VAL A 101 -9.11 -5.35 -12.51
N GLY A 102 -9.26 -4.43 -11.55
CA GLY A 102 -10.41 -3.52 -11.49
C GLY A 102 -10.09 -2.12 -12.05
N GLY A 103 -8.98 -1.54 -11.65
CA GLY A 103 -8.61 -0.16 -11.99
C GLY A 103 -8.23 0.03 -13.46
N LEU A 104 -7.33 -0.78 -14.02
CA LEU A 104 -6.90 -0.64 -15.43
C LEU A 104 -8.04 -0.74 -16.45
N PRO A 105 -8.94 -1.75 -16.41
CA PRO A 105 -10.06 -1.79 -17.37
C PRO A 105 -11.01 -0.61 -17.19
N PHE A 106 -11.23 -0.15 -15.94
CA PHE A 106 -12.01 1.05 -15.66
C PHE A 106 -11.38 2.31 -16.28
N PHE A 107 -10.08 2.54 -16.08
CA PHE A 107 -9.37 3.65 -16.71
C PHE A 107 -9.36 3.56 -18.24
N TYR A 108 -9.26 2.34 -18.79
CA TYR A 108 -9.33 2.13 -20.23
C TYR A 108 -10.70 2.49 -20.79
N THR A 109 -11.79 2.10 -20.13
CA THR A 109 -13.15 2.51 -20.54
C THR A 109 -13.36 4.01 -20.45
N LEU A 110 -12.80 4.68 -19.44
CA LEU A 110 -12.90 6.14 -19.30
C LEU A 110 -12.16 6.88 -20.43
N VAL A 111 -10.97 6.43 -20.81
CA VAL A 111 -10.22 7.02 -21.94
C VAL A 111 -10.95 6.84 -23.27
N GLN A 112 -11.68 5.73 -23.46
CA GLN A 112 -12.50 5.54 -24.66
C GLN A 112 -13.75 6.43 -24.71
N LEU A 113 -14.28 6.83 -23.56
CA LEU A 113 -15.46 7.68 -23.45
C LEU A 113 -15.10 9.17 -23.58
N ASP A 114 -13.94 9.58 -23.06
CA ASP A 114 -13.41 10.94 -23.14
C ASP A 114 -11.93 10.96 -23.56
N ASP A 115 -11.68 11.33 -24.83
CA ASP A 115 -10.35 11.43 -25.45
C ASP A 115 -9.45 12.51 -24.78
N ASP A 116 -10.02 13.44 -24.01
CA ASP A 116 -9.29 14.53 -23.33
C ASP A 116 -8.59 14.10 -22.03
N THR A 117 -8.64 12.81 -21.68
CA THR A 117 -8.09 12.29 -20.41
C THR A 117 -7.00 11.21 -20.54
N PRO A 118 -5.97 11.39 -21.40
CA PRO A 118 -4.93 10.39 -21.65
C PRO A 118 -4.05 10.04 -20.43
N GLY A 119 -4.10 10.84 -19.36
CA GLY A 119 -3.28 10.65 -18.16
C GLY A 119 -3.75 9.56 -17.19
N PHE A 120 -5.03 9.19 -17.22
CA PHE A 120 -5.61 8.28 -16.21
C PHE A 120 -5.10 6.84 -16.33
N LEU A 121 -4.90 6.34 -17.56
CA LEU A 121 -4.32 5.02 -17.79
C LEU A 121 -2.88 4.93 -17.28
N LEU A 122 -2.09 5.99 -17.49
CA LEU A 122 -0.71 6.07 -17.01
C LEU A 122 -0.65 6.10 -15.48
N LEU A 123 -1.58 6.80 -14.82
CA LEU A 123 -1.71 6.80 -13.37
C LEU A 123 -2.01 5.39 -12.82
N GLY A 124 -2.96 4.67 -13.43
CA GLY A 124 -3.26 3.29 -13.05
C GLY A 124 -2.05 2.36 -13.17
N LEU A 125 -1.27 2.51 -14.24
CA LEU A 125 -0.05 1.76 -14.47
C LEU A 125 1.05 2.10 -13.44
N LEU A 126 1.24 3.38 -13.12
CA LEU A 126 2.20 3.81 -12.10
C LEU A 126 1.84 3.27 -10.71
N ILE A 127 0.57 3.33 -10.33
CA ILE A 127 0.10 2.81 -9.04
C ILE A 127 0.31 1.29 -8.98
N SER A 128 -0.13 0.57 -10.02
CA SER A 128 0.08 -0.89 -10.12
C SER A 128 1.58 -1.25 -10.07
N GLY A 129 2.41 -0.60 -10.87
CA GLY A 129 3.86 -0.80 -10.87
C GLY A 129 4.49 -0.55 -9.49
N SER A 130 4.06 0.51 -8.80
CA SER A 130 4.56 0.80 -7.45
C SER A 130 4.16 -0.28 -6.43
N ALA A 131 2.91 -0.78 -6.49
CA ALA A 131 2.43 -1.83 -5.60
C ALA A 131 3.19 -3.15 -5.84
N PHE A 132 3.45 -3.48 -7.11
CA PHE A 132 4.26 -4.63 -7.49
C PHE A 132 5.69 -4.53 -6.96
N LEU A 133 6.34 -3.38 -7.16
CA LEU A 133 7.70 -3.15 -6.63
C LEU A 133 7.73 -3.32 -5.11
N ILE A 134 6.78 -2.72 -4.39
CA ILE A 134 6.69 -2.85 -2.94
C ILE A 134 6.54 -4.33 -2.56
N ALA A 135 5.64 -5.08 -3.21
CA ALA A 135 5.43 -6.50 -2.93
C ALA A 135 6.70 -7.33 -3.12
N VAL A 136 7.46 -7.07 -4.19
CA VAL A 136 8.75 -7.76 -4.44
C VAL A 136 9.77 -7.39 -3.37
N PHE A 137 9.93 -6.09 -3.08
CA PHE A 137 10.89 -5.62 -2.06
C PHE A 137 10.59 -6.20 -0.67
N THR A 138 9.33 -6.18 -0.24
CA THR A 138 8.95 -6.70 1.08
C THR A 138 9.06 -8.22 1.14
N SER A 139 8.79 -8.93 0.04
CA SER A 139 9.01 -10.38 -0.05
C SER A 139 10.48 -10.76 0.10
N VAL A 140 11.38 -10.04 -0.57
CA VAL A 140 12.83 -10.26 -0.45
C VAL A 140 13.30 -9.95 0.98
N LEU A 141 12.90 -8.81 1.53
CA LEU A 141 13.27 -8.43 2.90
C LEU A 141 12.71 -9.41 3.95
N LYS A 142 11.51 -9.97 3.72
CA LYS A 142 10.92 -11.01 4.57
C LYS A 142 11.80 -12.26 4.59
N ARG A 143 12.23 -12.74 3.41
CA ARG A 143 13.11 -13.91 3.31
C ARG A 143 14.45 -13.66 4.01
N LEU A 144 15.08 -12.51 3.77
CA LEU A 144 16.36 -12.17 4.41
C LEU A 144 16.26 -12.07 5.94
N LEU A 145 15.16 -11.51 6.46
CA LEU A 145 14.91 -11.46 7.90
C LEU A 145 14.69 -12.85 8.48
N GLN A 146 13.98 -13.73 7.77
CA GLN A 146 13.78 -15.11 8.21
C GLN A 146 15.10 -15.88 8.27
N ASP A 147 15.90 -15.82 7.20
CA ASP A 147 17.21 -16.48 7.14
C ASP A 147 18.13 -16.00 8.28
N ALA A 148 18.10 -14.70 8.60
CA ALA A 148 18.88 -14.14 9.71
C ALA A 148 18.39 -14.58 11.09
N ILE A 149 17.08 -14.80 11.27
CA ILE A 149 16.50 -15.32 12.52
C ILE A 149 16.90 -16.79 12.69
N ASP A 150 16.82 -17.59 11.63
CA ASP A 150 17.14 -19.01 11.67
C ASP A 150 18.61 -19.22 12.04
N VAL A 151 19.55 -18.48 11.43
CA VAL A 151 20.99 -18.50 11.79
C VAL A 151 21.23 -18.10 13.25
N LYS A 152 20.53 -17.06 13.73
CA LYS A 152 20.66 -16.64 15.13
C LYS A 152 20.15 -17.73 16.09
N SER A 153 19.04 -18.38 15.74
CA SER A 153 18.47 -19.45 16.56
C SER A 153 19.37 -20.68 16.64
N GLU A 154 20.05 -21.03 15.55
CA GLU A 154 21.01 -22.14 15.51
C GLU A 154 22.25 -21.83 16.38
N ASN A 155 22.76 -20.60 16.31
CA ASN A 155 23.87 -20.17 17.15
C ASN A 155 23.51 -20.18 18.65
N ASP A 156 22.30 -19.74 19.02
CA ASP A 156 21.83 -19.75 20.41
C ASP A 156 21.59 -21.18 20.95
N LEU A 157 21.40 -22.19 20.09
CA LEU A 157 21.21 -23.60 20.47
C LEU A 157 22.53 -24.39 20.60
N THR A 158 23.64 -23.88 20.08
CA THR A 158 24.93 -24.61 20.02
C THR A 158 25.94 -24.17 21.08
N ILE A 159 25.66 -23.09 21.82
CA ILE A 159 26.50 -22.57 22.92
C ILE A 159 25.97 -23.05 24.27
#